data_AF-A0AAU6HA54-F1
#
_entry.id   AF-A0AAU6HA54-F1
#
_cell.length_a   1.000
_cell.length_b   1.000
_cell.length_c   1.000
_cell.angle_alpha   90.00
_cell.angle_beta   90.00
_cell.angle_gamma   90.00
#
_symmetry.space_group_name_H-M   'P 1'
#
loop_
_entity.id
_entity.type
_entity.pdbx_description
1 polymer ?
#
loop_
_entity_poly.entity_id
_entity_poly.type
_entity_poly.pdbx_seq_one_letter_code
_entity_poly.pdbx_strand_id
1 'polypeptide(L)'
;MNIEDLDLGGRRCSVKAKGARSKARRRGQAREDFVLETVYWDAGTARLLPRLLRGRSRGPVFVTHRRPGPGKVVNPRDVCPDTGLARLSYGQARALLDEHTAVRGPGTGWDLHEYRHSALTHLGEQGASLLMLMAKSRHKKPENVRRYFKPSAEAIAELTSLLAPGGSSG
;
A
#
# COMPACT_ATOMS: atom_id res chain seq x y z
N MET A 1 -7.08 6.63 -4.07
CA MET A 1 -7.85 5.94 -3.03
C MET A 1 -8.73 6.97 -2.38
N ASN A 2 -10.03 6.79 -2.52
CA ASN A 2 -11.03 7.57 -1.82
C ASN A 2 -11.71 6.71 -0.76
N ILE A 3 -12.42 7.35 0.16
CA ILE A 3 -13.09 6.67 1.28
C ILE A 3 -14.16 5.73 0.77
N GLU A 4 -14.89 6.13 -0.27
CA GLU A 4 -15.91 5.32 -0.94
C GLU A 4 -15.36 4.05 -1.60
N ASP A 5 -14.04 3.93 -1.79
CA ASP A 5 -13.40 2.73 -2.35
C ASP A 5 -12.96 1.73 -1.25
N LEU A 6 -13.07 2.10 0.03
CA LEU A 6 -12.59 1.29 1.15
C LEU A 6 -13.62 0.25 1.59
N ASP A 7 -13.20 -1.01 1.65
CA ASP A 7 -13.87 -2.05 2.43
C ASP A 7 -13.24 -2.12 3.82
N LEU A 8 -13.81 -1.37 4.77
CA LEU A 8 -13.28 -1.26 6.13
C LEU A 8 -13.36 -2.59 6.90
N GLY A 9 -14.44 -3.35 6.70
CA GLY A 9 -14.63 -4.67 7.33
C GLY A 9 -13.66 -5.72 6.78
N GLY A 10 -13.50 -5.75 5.45
CA GLY A 10 -12.56 -6.61 4.75
C GLY A 10 -11.10 -6.13 4.79
N ARG A 11 -10.84 -4.96 5.37
CA ARG A 11 -9.52 -4.31 5.49
C ARG A 11 -8.77 -4.24 4.15
N ARG A 12 -9.50 -3.83 3.11
CA ARG A 12 -8.99 -3.83 1.74
C ARG A 12 -9.56 -2.70 0.88
N CYS A 13 -8.85 -2.38 -0.19
CA CYS A 13 -9.30 -1.40 -1.17
C CYS A 13 -8.82 -1.80 -2.57
N SER A 14 -9.65 -1.53 -3.57
CA SER A 14 -9.23 -1.64 -4.97
C SER A 14 -8.41 -0.42 -5.37
N VAL A 15 -7.27 -0.64 -6.00
CA VAL A 15 -6.39 0.41 -6.53
C VAL A 15 -6.01 0.11 -7.97
N LYS A 16 -5.69 1.15 -8.74
CA LYS A 16 -5.17 0.98 -10.10
C LYS A 16 -3.92 0.09 -10.08
N ALA A 17 -3.91 -0.91 -10.95
CA ALA A 17 -2.81 -1.85 -11.04
C ALA A 17 -1.53 -1.15 -11.50
N LYS A 18 -0.37 -1.65 -11.04
CA LYS A 18 0.92 -1.08 -11.44
C LYS A 18 1.10 -1.15 -12.96
N GLY A 19 1.29 0.02 -13.58
CA GLY A 19 1.43 0.16 -15.04
C GLY A 19 0.16 -0.11 -15.84
N ALA A 20 -1.03 -0.05 -15.22
CA ALA A 20 -2.29 -0.17 -15.95
C ALA A 20 -2.42 0.97 -16.97
N ARG A 21 -2.40 0.61 -18.26
CA ARG A 21 -2.85 1.48 -19.34
C ARG A 21 -4.38 1.51 -19.36
N SER A 22 -4.97 2.63 -19.76
CA SER A 22 -6.39 2.69 -20.06
C SER A 22 -6.69 1.67 -21.17
N LYS A 23 -7.67 0.78 -20.98
CA LYS A 23 -8.16 -0.03 -22.11
C LYS A 23 -8.77 0.91 -23.14
N ALA A 24 -8.37 0.76 -24.41
CA ALA A 24 -8.98 1.50 -25.51
C ALA A 24 -10.46 1.09 -25.65
N ARG A 25 -11.33 2.09 -25.82
CA ARG A 25 -12.80 1.97 -25.76
C ARG A 25 -13.35 1.07 -26.88
N ARG A 26 -14.37 0.25 -26.57
CA ARG A 26 -15.46 -0.06 -27.51
C ARG A 26 -16.75 0.55 -26.97
N ARG A 27 -17.42 1.38 -27.77
CA ARG A 27 -18.78 1.91 -27.59
C ARG A 27 -19.08 2.54 -26.21
N GLY A 28 -18.97 3.87 -26.16
CA GLY A 28 -20.03 4.73 -25.62
C GLY A 28 -20.46 4.56 -24.16
N GLN A 29 -19.53 4.43 -23.20
CA GLN A 29 -19.78 4.83 -21.80
C GLN A 29 -18.46 5.20 -21.13
N ALA A 30 -18.44 6.31 -20.37
CA ALA A 30 -17.24 6.85 -19.75
C ALA A 30 -16.90 6.10 -18.44
N ARG A 31 -16.32 4.90 -18.56
CA ARG A 31 -15.61 4.27 -17.45
C ARG A 31 -14.17 4.02 -17.89
N GLU A 32 -13.21 4.66 -17.23
CA GLU A 32 -11.81 4.31 -17.42
C GLU A 32 -11.58 2.91 -16.82
N ASP A 33 -11.66 1.89 -17.67
CA ASP A 33 -11.42 0.51 -17.27
C ASP A 33 -9.91 0.28 -17.07
N PHE A 34 -9.43 0.61 -15.87
CA PHE A 34 -8.13 0.16 -15.41
C PHE A 34 -8.24 -1.25 -14.86
N VAL A 35 -7.20 -2.05 -15.07
CA VAL A 35 -7.01 -3.26 -14.25
C VAL A 35 -6.83 -2.78 -12.81
N LEU A 36 -7.65 -3.33 -11.91
CA LEU A 36 -7.58 -3.05 -10.47
C LEU A 36 -6.81 -4.19 -9.78
N GLU A 37 -6.03 -3.82 -8.77
CA GLU A 37 -5.41 -4.74 -7.82
C GLU A 37 -5.94 -4.40 -6.42
N THR A 38 -6.10 -5.41 -5.56
CA THR A 38 -6.53 -5.18 -4.18
C THR A 38 -5.31 -4.94 -3.30
N VAL A 39 -5.36 -3.91 -2.46
CA VAL A 39 -4.42 -3.73 -1.35
C VAL A 39 -5.10 -4.08 -0.04
N TYR A 40 -4.33 -4.67 0.87
CA TYR A 40 -4.78 -5.11 2.18
C TYR A 40 -3.96 -4.43 3.28
N TRP A 41 -4.62 -4.12 4.38
CA TRP A 41 -4.00 -3.59 5.60
C TRP A 41 -4.39 -4.41 6.83
N ASP A 42 -3.61 -4.27 7.89
CA ASP A 42 -3.81 -5.03 9.12
C ASP A 42 -4.83 -4.36 10.07
N ALA A 43 -5.09 -4.99 11.21
CA ALA A 43 -6.01 -4.45 12.21
C ALA A 43 -5.56 -3.10 12.82
N GLY A 44 -4.26 -2.89 13.02
CA GLY A 44 -3.66 -1.65 13.48
C GLY A 44 -3.96 -0.48 12.55
N THR A 45 -3.74 -0.65 11.25
CA THR A 45 -4.15 0.35 10.24
C THR A 45 -5.67 0.60 10.28
N ALA A 46 -6.47 -0.47 10.39
CA ALA A 46 -7.92 -0.36 10.45
C ALA A 46 -8.41 0.44 11.66
N ARG A 47 -7.75 0.33 12.82
CA ARG A 47 -8.05 1.11 14.04
C ARG A 47 -7.73 2.60 13.89
N LEU A 48 -6.74 2.95 13.06
CA LEU A 48 -6.34 4.34 12.83
C LEU A 48 -7.23 5.05 11.79
N LEU A 49 -7.80 4.31 10.84
CA LEU A 49 -8.61 4.89 9.77
C LEU A 49 -9.77 5.76 10.28
N PRO A 50 -10.65 5.32 11.21
CA PRO A 50 -11.73 6.18 11.71
C PRO A 50 -11.24 7.52 12.27
N ARG A 51 -10.10 7.52 12.98
CA ARG A 51 -9.47 8.74 13.53
C ARG A 51 -8.96 9.66 12.43
N LEU A 52 -8.35 9.10 11.38
CA LEU A 52 -7.89 9.85 10.21
C LEU A 52 -9.08 10.45 9.42
N LEU A 53 -10.15 9.68 9.24
CA LEU A 53 -11.30 10.08 8.44
C LEU A 53 -12.14 11.17 9.11
N ARG A 54 -12.20 11.20 10.44
CA ARG A 54 -12.93 12.20 11.23
C ARG A 54 -14.40 12.34 10.79
N GLY A 55 -15.08 11.20 10.65
CA GLY A 55 -16.49 11.14 10.24
C GLY A 55 -16.76 11.33 8.73
N ARG A 56 -15.74 11.63 7.92
CA ARG A 56 -15.90 11.70 6.46
C ARG A 56 -16.20 10.32 5.88
N SER A 57 -17.16 10.28 4.95
CA SER A 57 -17.57 9.05 4.24
C SER A 57 -17.18 9.04 2.76
N ARG A 58 -16.69 10.17 2.22
CA ARG A 58 -16.32 10.30 0.80
C ARG A 58 -15.14 11.25 0.54
N GLY A 59 -14.54 11.10 -0.62
CA GLY A 59 -13.38 11.89 -1.07
C GLY A 59 -12.04 11.29 -0.66
N PRO A 60 -10.92 12.02 -0.81
CA PRO A 60 -9.58 11.48 -0.58
C PRO A 60 -9.37 11.02 0.88
N VAL A 61 -8.78 9.84 1.09
CA VAL A 61 -8.46 9.33 2.43
C VAL A 61 -7.52 10.29 3.17
N PHE A 62 -6.40 10.63 2.53
CA PHE A 62 -5.43 11.61 3.02
C PHE A 62 -5.68 12.97 2.36
N VAL A 63 -5.89 13.99 3.19
CA VAL A 63 -6.14 15.36 2.76
C VAL A 63 -5.09 16.32 3.33
N THR A 64 -4.94 17.48 2.71
CA THR A 64 -4.13 18.59 3.21
C THR A 64 -4.74 19.18 4.49
N HIS A 65 -3.94 19.93 5.24
CA HIS A 65 -4.40 20.63 6.45
C HIS A 65 -5.03 22.01 6.15
N ARG A 66 -4.80 22.55 4.94
CA ARG A 66 -5.39 23.81 4.43
C ARG A 66 -6.06 23.57 3.08
N ARG A 67 -7.05 24.40 2.76
CA ARG A 67 -7.67 24.42 1.43
C ARG A 67 -6.67 24.86 0.35
N PRO A 68 -6.85 24.45 -0.92
CA PRO A 68 -6.11 25.03 -2.04
C PRO A 68 -6.17 26.56 -2.02
N GLY A 69 -5.06 27.22 -2.38
CA GLY A 69 -5.04 28.67 -2.51
C GLY A 69 -5.96 29.18 -3.63
N PRO A 70 -6.39 30.45 -3.58
CA PRO A 70 -7.21 31.06 -4.64
C PRO A 70 -6.59 30.84 -6.04
N GLY A 71 -7.41 30.50 -7.03
CA GLY A 71 -6.97 30.25 -8.41
C GLY A 71 -6.30 28.90 -8.65
N LYS A 72 -6.00 28.10 -7.62
CA LYS A 72 -5.45 26.75 -7.80
C LYS A 72 -6.54 25.80 -8.29
N VAL A 73 -6.45 25.40 -9.56
CA VAL A 73 -7.32 24.37 -10.14
C VAL A 73 -6.89 22.99 -9.63
N VAL A 74 -7.79 22.30 -8.93
CA VAL A 74 -7.61 20.92 -8.46
C VAL A 74 -8.72 20.08 -9.04
N ASN A 75 -8.40 18.85 -9.48
CA ASN A 75 -9.41 17.93 -9.97
C ASN A 75 -10.48 17.72 -8.88
N PRO A 76 -11.78 17.83 -9.17
CA PRO A 76 -12.84 17.61 -8.18
C PRO A 76 -12.72 16.27 -7.44
N ARG A 77 -12.17 15.22 -8.09
CA ARG A 77 -11.92 13.91 -7.46
C ARG A 77 -10.82 13.92 -6.39
N ASP A 78 -9.99 14.96 -6.41
CA ASP A 78 -8.91 15.20 -5.47
C ASP A 78 -9.27 16.27 -4.45
N VAL A 79 -10.54 16.65 -4.33
CA VAL A 79 -11.03 17.54 -3.27
C VAL A 79 -12.06 16.79 -2.44
N CYS A 80 -11.95 16.86 -1.12
CA CYS A 80 -12.98 16.35 -0.23
C CYS A 80 -14.21 17.27 -0.36
N PRO A 81 -15.37 16.74 -0.78
CA PRO A 81 -16.54 17.58 -1.06
C PRO A 81 -17.14 18.20 0.19
N ASP A 82 -16.86 17.64 1.38
CA ASP A 82 -17.47 18.08 2.63
C ASP A 82 -16.58 19.10 3.37
N THR A 83 -15.27 19.10 3.12
CA THR A 83 -14.31 20.00 3.81
C THR A 83 -13.64 21.03 2.88
N GLY A 84 -13.60 20.76 1.58
CA GLY A 84 -12.84 21.52 0.58
C GLY A 84 -11.34 21.28 0.64
N LEU A 85 -10.86 20.35 1.48
CA LEU A 85 -9.44 20.00 1.57
C LEU A 85 -9.02 19.14 0.37
N ALA A 86 -7.84 19.39 -0.17
CA ALA A 86 -7.33 18.64 -1.32
C ALA A 86 -6.65 17.34 -0.90
N ARG A 87 -6.54 16.38 -1.82
CA ARG A 87 -5.74 15.16 -1.65
C ARG A 87 -4.31 15.55 -1.33
N LEU A 88 -3.75 14.89 -0.33
CA LEU A 88 -2.33 15.00 -0.03
C LEU A 88 -1.50 14.50 -1.22
N SER A 89 -0.63 15.34 -1.77
CA SER A 89 0.25 14.92 -2.86
C SER A 89 1.30 13.92 -2.37
N TYR A 90 1.88 13.13 -3.28
CA TYR A 90 2.99 12.24 -2.93
C TYR A 90 4.17 13.00 -2.29
N GLY A 91 4.51 14.18 -2.83
CA GLY A 91 5.57 15.02 -2.28
C GLY A 91 5.28 15.49 -0.85
N GLN A 92 4.02 15.87 -0.56
CA GLN A 92 3.60 16.24 0.79
C GLN A 92 3.59 15.04 1.74
N ALA A 93 3.13 13.88 1.28
CA ALA A 93 3.18 12.65 2.08
C ALA A 93 4.62 12.26 2.43
N ARG A 94 5.55 12.39 1.47
CA ARG A 94 6.98 12.18 1.70
C ARG A 94 7.54 13.16 2.73
N ALA A 95 7.22 14.45 2.61
CA ALA A 95 7.69 15.48 3.55
C ALA A 95 7.17 15.23 4.97
N LEU A 96 5.90 14.84 5.13
CA LEU A 96 5.34 14.49 6.43
C LEU A 96 5.99 13.24 7.03
N LEU A 97 6.28 12.22 6.21
CA LEU A 97 6.95 11.03 6.70
C LEU A 97 8.36 11.36 7.18
N ASP A 98 9.13 12.11 6.38
CA ASP A 98 10.45 12.60 6.74
C ASP A 98 10.41 13.37 8.07
N GLU A 99 9.54 14.36 8.18
CA GLU A 99 9.39 15.18 9.40
C GLU A 99 9.11 14.34 10.65
N HIS A 100 8.26 13.32 10.55
CA HIS A 100 7.86 12.50 11.70
C HIS A 100 8.78 11.31 12.00
N THR A 101 9.76 11.03 11.15
CA THR A 101 10.71 9.91 11.33
C THR A 101 12.17 10.37 11.36
N ALA A 102 12.42 11.66 11.14
CA ALA A 102 13.72 12.28 11.25
C ALA A 102 14.25 12.19 12.68
N VAL A 103 15.40 11.55 12.85
CA VAL A 103 16.11 11.47 14.13
C VAL A 103 17.34 12.39 14.18
N ARG A 104 17.76 12.96 13.04
CA ARG A 104 18.95 13.80 12.91
C ARG A 104 18.68 15.12 12.16
N GLY A 105 17.44 15.60 12.21
CA GLY A 105 16.99 16.84 11.58
C GLY A 105 16.30 16.64 10.22
N PRO A 106 15.79 17.71 9.60
CA PRO A 106 15.01 17.62 8.36
C PRO A 106 15.77 16.93 7.22
N GLY A 107 15.08 16.09 6.45
CA GLY A 107 15.68 15.31 5.36
C GLY A 107 16.44 14.06 5.81
N THR A 108 16.45 13.73 7.11
CA THR A 108 17.06 12.50 7.65
C THR A 108 16.04 11.44 8.06
N GLY A 109 14.76 11.70 7.83
CA GLY A 109 13.70 10.74 8.05
C GLY A 109 13.55 9.78 6.88
N TRP A 110 12.57 8.89 7.02
CA TRP A 110 12.26 7.86 6.05
C TRP A 110 11.53 8.44 4.85
N ASP A 111 11.80 7.89 3.68
CA ASP A 111 10.93 8.05 2.53
C ASP A 111 9.91 6.90 2.38
N LEU A 112 8.91 7.10 1.51
CA LEU A 112 7.84 6.13 1.28
C LEU A 112 8.34 4.83 0.62
N HIS A 113 9.46 4.89 -0.09
CA HIS A 113 10.10 3.72 -0.69
C HIS A 113 10.81 2.86 0.37
N GLU A 114 11.52 3.49 1.30
CA GLU A 114 12.18 2.84 2.43
C GLU A 114 11.18 2.15 3.35
N TYR A 115 10.05 2.81 3.66
CA TYR A 115 8.97 2.19 4.44
C TYR A 115 8.44 0.92 3.77
N ARG A 116 8.24 0.97 2.45
CA ARG A 116 7.81 -0.19 1.67
C ARG A 116 8.90 -1.27 1.60
N HIS A 117 10.16 -0.89 1.51
CA HIS A 117 11.31 -1.78 1.47
C HIS A 117 11.41 -2.58 2.78
N SER A 118 11.38 -1.87 3.92
CA SER A 118 11.40 -2.46 5.26
C SER A 118 10.27 -3.49 5.44
N ALA A 119 9.05 -3.16 5.04
CA ALA A 119 7.92 -4.10 5.15
C ALA A 119 8.13 -5.40 4.35
N LEU A 120 8.71 -5.32 3.15
CA LEU A 120 9.00 -6.52 2.35
C LEU A 120 10.19 -7.31 2.89
N THR A 121 11.20 -6.64 3.44
CA THR A 121 12.34 -7.28 4.11
C THR A 121 11.87 -8.10 5.30
N HIS A 122 11.05 -7.52 6.20
CA HIS A 122 10.54 -8.25 7.36
C HIS A 122 9.64 -9.44 6.98
N LEU A 123 8.80 -9.29 5.96
CA LEU A 123 8.03 -10.43 5.45
C LEU A 123 8.94 -11.55 4.93
N GLY A 124 10.02 -11.19 4.25
CA GLY A 124 11.02 -12.13 3.77
C GLY A 124 11.78 -12.85 4.89
N GLU A 125 12.16 -12.12 5.93
CA GLU A 125 12.79 -12.67 7.16
C GLU A 125 11.85 -13.62 7.91
N GLN A 126 10.55 -13.35 7.87
CA GLN A 126 9.49 -14.23 8.41
C GLN A 126 9.13 -15.41 7.48
N GLY A 127 9.91 -15.64 6.42
CA GLY A 127 9.75 -16.79 5.54
C GLY A 127 8.65 -16.64 4.47
N ALA A 128 8.16 -15.43 4.19
CA ALA A 128 7.19 -15.24 3.12
C ALA A 128 7.77 -15.68 1.77
N SER A 129 7.01 -16.51 1.05
CA SER A 129 7.44 -17.02 -0.26
C SER A 129 7.55 -15.88 -1.29
N LEU A 130 8.36 -16.12 -2.33
CA LEU A 130 8.50 -15.21 -3.46
C LEU A 130 7.15 -14.78 -4.05
N LEU A 131 6.21 -15.72 -4.20
CA LEU A 131 4.87 -15.44 -4.74
C LEU A 131 4.04 -14.56 -3.80
N MET A 132 4.13 -14.78 -2.48
CA MET A 132 3.45 -13.94 -1.49
C MET A 132 4.03 -12.52 -1.47
N LEU A 133 5.35 -12.38 -1.55
CA LEU A 133 6.02 -11.08 -1.66
C LEU A 133 5.61 -10.36 -2.95
N MET A 134 5.54 -11.06 -4.08
CA MET A 134 5.03 -10.50 -5.34
C MET A 134 3.58 -10.02 -5.21
N ALA A 135 2.70 -10.84 -4.63
CA ALA A 135 1.28 -10.50 -4.45
C ALA A 135 1.11 -9.29 -3.51
N LYS A 136 1.75 -9.28 -2.34
CA LYS A 136 1.68 -8.17 -1.37
C LYS A 136 2.23 -6.88 -1.95
N SER A 137 3.33 -6.97 -2.68
CA SER A 137 4.00 -5.81 -3.27
C SER A 137 3.38 -5.39 -4.61
N ARG A 138 2.62 -6.24 -5.31
CA ARG A 138 2.13 -6.00 -6.68
C ARG A 138 3.27 -5.84 -7.69
N HIS A 139 4.35 -6.60 -7.50
CA HIS A 139 5.43 -6.71 -8.49
C HIS A 139 5.12 -7.84 -9.47
N LYS A 140 5.25 -7.55 -10.77
CA LYS A 140 4.98 -8.53 -11.84
C LYS A 140 6.17 -9.45 -12.16
N LYS A 141 7.39 -8.99 -11.87
CA LYS A 141 8.63 -9.72 -12.17
C LYS A 141 9.30 -10.16 -10.87
N PRO A 142 9.66 -11.45 -10.71
CA PRO A 142 10.21 -11.99 -9.46
C PRO A 142 11.55 -11.33 -9.08
N GLU A 143 12.37 -10.99 -10.06
CA GLU A 143 13.66 -10.32 -9.92
C GLU A 143 13.58 -8.99 -9.16
N ASN A 144 12.42 -8.31 -9.18
CA ASN A 144 12.23 -7.07 -8.41
C ASN A 144 11.99 -7.29 -6.91
N VAL A 145 11.70 -8.51 -6.49
CA VAL A 145 11.43 -8.85 -5.08
C VAL A 145 12.37 -9.92 -4.52
N ARG A 146 13.16 -10.59 -5.38
CA ARG A 146 14.17 -11.58 -4.97
C ARG A 146 15.06 -11.10 -3.83
N ARG A 147 15.42 -9.82 -3.80
CA ARG A 147 16.26 -9.22 -2.74
C ARG A 147 15.67 -9.36 -1.31
N TYR A 148 14.35 -9.50 -1.20
CA TYR A 148 13.66 -9.64 0.07
C TYR A 148 13.55 -11.10 0.50
N PHE A 149 13.66 -12.05 -0.44
CA PHE A 149 13.60 -13.47 -0.12
C PHE A 149 14.90 -13.90 0.56
N LYS A 150 14.84 -14.07 1.88
CA LYS A 150 15.96 -14.47 2.73
C LYS A 150 15.49 -15.55 3.70
N PRO A 151 15.39 -16.82 3.26
CA PRO A 151 14.98 -17.90 4.15
C PRO A 151 15.98 -18.01 5.31
N SER A 152 15.46 -18.07 6.54
CA SER A 152 16.28 -18.26 7.74
C SER A 152 16.87 -19.68 7.76
N ALA A 153 17.97 -19.88 8.48
CA ALA A 153 18.54 -21.21 8.69
C ALA A 153 17.52 -22.17 9.34
N GLU A 154 16.68 -21.65 10.25
CA GLU A 154 15.57 -22.36 10.88
C GLU A 154 14.53 -22.82 9.86
N ALA A 155 14.06 -21.92 8.98
CA ALA A 155 13.10 -22.28 7.94
C ALA A 155 13.68 -23.32 6.96
N ILE A 156 14.99 -23.27 6.68
CA ILE A 156 15.68 -24.28 5.89
C ILE A 156 15.72 -25.62 6.64
N ALA A 157 16.04 -25.61 7.94
CA ALA A 157 16.07 -26.82 8.76
C ALA A 157 14.69 -27.49 8.90
N GLU A 158 13.62 -26.71 9.09
CA GLU A 158 12.23 -27.20 9.09
C GLU A 158 11.88 -27.85 7.75
N LEU A 159 12.21 -27.17 6.63
CA LEU A 159 12.00 -27.73 5.28
C LEU A 159 12.79 -29.03 5.07
N THR A 160 14.05 -29.08 5.51
CA THR A 160 14.89 -30.27 5.42
C THR A 160 14.32 -31.42 6.26
N SER A 161 13.70 -31.13 7.41
CA SER A 161 13.10 -32.14 8.29
C SER A 161 11.96 -32.90 7.62
N LEU A 162 11.29 -32.32 6.62
CA LEU A 162 10.26 -33.01 5.81
C LEU A 162 10.83 -34.15 4.94
N LEU A 163 12.15 -34.20 4.73
CA LEU A 163 12.82 -35.29 4.03
C LEU A 163 13.11 -36.48 4.96
N ALA A 164 12.91 -36.33 6.28
CA ALA A 164 13.10 -37.43 7.20
C ALA A 164 12.10 -38.56 6.85
N PRO A 165 12.55 -39.82 6.73
CA PRO A 165 11.64 -40.93 6.48
C PRO A 165 10.58 -40.95 7.58
N GLY A 166 9.31 -40.98 7.19
CA GLY A 166 8.20 -41.05 8.13
C GLY A 166 8.43 -42.22 9.07
N GLY A 167 8.57 -41.95 10.36
CA GLY A 167 8.76 -42.99 11.36
C GLY A 167 7.60 -43.96 11.28
N SER A 168 7.86 -45.13 10.70
CA SER A 168 7.03 -46.32 10.83
C SER A 168 6.94 -46.63 12.31
N SER A 169 5.91 -46.08 12.95
CA SER A 169 5.45 -46.52 14.27
C SER A 169 4.69 -47.82 14.02
N GLY A 170 5.43 -48.93 14.11
CA GLY A 170 4.85 -50.26 14.34
C GLY A 170 4.50 -50.43 15.81
#